data_AF-A0AAV5SK18-F1
#
_entry.id   AF-A0AAV5SK18-F1
#
_cell.length_a   1.000
_cell.length_b   1.000
_cell.length_c   1.000
_cell.angle_alpha   90.00
_cell.angle_beta   90.00
_cell.angle_gamma   90.00
#
_symmetry.space_group_name_H-M   'P 1'
#
loop_
_entity.id
_entity.type
_entity.pdbx_description
1 polymer ?
#
loop_
_entity_poly.entity_id
_entity_poly.type
_entity_poly.pdbx_seq_one_letter_code
_entity_poly.pdbx_strand_id
1 'polypeptide(L)'
;MILRPPLLACITALFSLAGHVGCSEEEERLMVDIFRGYNPLIPPVPNASALPIVVRVSLQLVLLIDVNEKDQVMHTNVWLTLVWQDFQMRWNPTNYGGISQIRVSPDKVWLPDIVLFNNADGNFEVSFMCNVVIESNGDMLWVPPALYKSSCIIDVEYFPFDQQSCYLIFGSWTYDEKELILDYVKYIDLGEYSKSSIWDIVDAPAELAQQRSRIQFNVIIRRKTLFYTVVLIIPTVLMAFLSMAVFFLPTDSTEKITLTISVLLSIVVFLLLVSKILPPTSSTIPLMAKYLLLTFVLNVITILVTVIIINVYFRSPTTHRMPNWIRFVFLQVMPKFLCMMRPKAAQKRNSKAKRPKVLTALPGLGNFSSNPAPHHPLCPSAEEKSEVLDANKLSPFIIPRDPTTSMYYPLSAQAIDAIDAIEYITEYIRKDEELKMFRDDWKYVAMILDRLLLYVFFGITLGGTIGILASSPYVFSS
;
A
#
# COMPACT_ATOMS: atom_id res chain seq x y z
N MET A 1 -74.21 -55.28 24.96
CA MET A 1 -74.36 -53.90 24.46
C MET A 1 -73.96 -53.92 23.00
N ILE A 2 -74.97 -53.82 22.14
CA ILE A 2 -74.92 -53.98 20.68
C ILE A 2 -74.24 -52.73 20.10
N LEU A 3 -73.02 -52.85 19.59
CA LEU A 3 -72.42 -51.79 18.78
C LEU A 3 -72.91 -51.93 17.32
N ARG A 4 -73.39 -50.81 16.78
CA ARG A 4 -74.15 -50.69 15.53
C ARG A 4 -73.31 -51.04 14.27
N PRO A 5 -73.95 -51.50 13.18
CA PRO A 5 -73.33 -51.86 11.90
C PRO A 5 -72.86 -50.74 10.92
N PRO A 6 -73.10 -49.41 11.09
CA PRO A 6 -72.76 -48.45 10.05
C PRO A 6 -71.27 -48.01 10.05
N LEU A 7 -70.50 -48.34 11.08
CA LEU A 7 -69.08 -47.96 11.16
C LEU A 7 -68.15 -48.92 10.38
N LEU A 8 -68.51 -50.20 10.30
CA LEU A 8 -67.71 -51.17 9.54
C LEU A 8 -67.88 -50.99 8.02
N ALA A 9 -69.07 -50.58 7.57
CA ALA A 9 -69.36 -50.29 6.18
C ALA A 9 -68.66 -49.01 5.66
N CYS A 10 -68.49 -47.99 6.52
CA CYS A 10 -67.73 -46.80 6.13
C CYS A 10 -66.21 -47.06 6.04
N ILE A 11 -65.65 -47.95 6.87
CA ILE A 11 -64.22 -48.29 6.81
C ILE A 11 -63.92 -49.14 5.56
N THR A 12 -64.81 -50.07 5.19
CA THR A 12 -64.64 -50.86 3.95
C THR A 12 -64.93 -50.05 2.68
N ALA A 13 -65.81 -49.04 2.74
CA ALA A 13 -66.04 -48.11 1.63
C ALA A 13 -64.90 -47.09 1.44
N LEU A 14 -64.17 -46.71 2.50
CA LEU A 14 -62.97 -45.88 2.40
C LEU A 14 -61.77 -46.65 1.81
N PHE A 15 -61.72 -47.98 1.97
CA PHE A 15 -60.70 -48.82 1.32
C PHE A 15 -61.02 -49.18 -0.13
N SER A 16 -62.28 -49.13 -0.57
CA SER A 16 -62.65 -49.38 -1.98
C SER A 16 -62.66 -48.12 -2.86
N LEU A 17 -62.58 -46.93 -2.25
CA LEU A 17 -62.33 -45.65 -2.92
C LEU A 17 -60.86 -45.21 -2.90
N ALA A 18 -59.97 -46.03 -2.34
CA ALA A 18 -58.57 -46.00 -2.69
C ALA A 18 -58.45 -46.54 -4.12
N GLY A 19 -58.76 -45.67 -5.10
CA GLY A 19 -58.32 -45.87 -6.47
C GLY A 19 -56.87 -46.30 -6.41
N HIS A 20 -56.55 -47.39 -7.11
CA HIS A 20 -55.19 -47.91 -7.21
C HIS A 20 -54.25 -46.73 -7.41
N VAL A 21 -53.51 -46.39 -6.34
CA VAL A 21 -52.34 -45.55 -6.44
C VAL A 21 -51.33 -46.45 -7.14
N GLY A 22 -51.42 -46.49 -8.46
CA GLY A 22 -50.49 -47.18 -9.35
C GLY A 22 -49.15 -46.49 -9.23
N CYS A 23 -48.36 -46.94 -8.26
CA CYS A 23 -46.97 -46.56 -8.16
C CYS A 23 -46.21 -47.29 -9.29
N SER A 24 -45.74 -46.53 -10.28
CA SER A 24 -44.55 -46.77 -11.11
C SER A 24 -44.37 -48.08 -11.93
N GLU A 25 -45.37 -48.96 -12.10
CA GLU A 25 -45.21 -50.17 -12.95
C GLU A 25 -44.83 -49.80 -14.40
N GLU A 26 -45.35 -48.69 -14.92
CA GLU A 26 -45.04 -48.18 -16.26
C GLU A 26 -43.62 -47.63 -16.41
N GLU A 27 -43.07 -47.00 -15.37
CA GLU A 27 -41.69 -46.49 -15.40
C GLU A 27 -40.68 -47.64 -15.27
N GLU A 28 -40.99 -48.66 -14.47
CA GLU A 28 -40.18 -49.89 -14.40
C GLU A 28 -40.17 -50.61 -15.75
N ARG A 29 -41.33 -50.75 -16.40
CA ARG A 29 -41.44 -51.33 -17.74
C ARG A 29 -40.62 -50.55 -18.78
N LEU A 30 -40.73 -49.21 -18.76
CA LEU A 30 -39.92 -48.34 -19.63
C LEU A 30 -38.42 -48.54 -19.38
N MET A 31 -37.98 -48.59 -18.12
CA MET A 31 -36.59 -48.81 -17.75
C MET A 31 -36.07 -50.16 -18.24
N VAL A 32 -36.85 -51.24 -18.15
CA VAL A 32 -36.44 -52.56 -18.67
C VAL A 32 -36.35 -52.54 -20.19
N ASP A 33 -37.31 -51.92 -20.88
CA ASP A 33 -37.34 -51.87 -22.35
C ASP A 33 -36.20 -51.03 -22.93
N ILE A 34 -35.94 -49.85 -22.38
CA ILE A 34 -34.96 -48.89 -22.93
C ILE A 34 -33.51 -49.33 -22.72
N PHE A 35 -33.23 -50.00 -21.60
CA PHE A 35 -31.87 -50.49 -21.28
C PHE A 35 -31.59 -51.89 -21.84
N ARG A 36 -32.53 -52.50 -22.57
CA ARG A 36 -32.37 -53.85 -23.11
C ARG A 36 -31.32 -53.88 -24.23
N GLY A 37 -30.12 -54.32 -23.90
CA GLY A 37 -29.00 -54.42 -24.85
C GLY A 37 -28.25 -53.09 -25.05
N TYR A 38 -28.53 -52.08 -24.23
CA TYR A 38 -27.77 -50.83 -24.22
C TYR A 38 -26.36 -51.06 -23.66
N ASN A 39 -25.35 -50.50 -24.32
CA ASN A 39 -23.97 -50.56 -23.88
C ASN A 39 -23.44 -49.14 -23.61
N PRO A 40 -23.22 -48.76 -22.33
CA PRO A 40 -22.78 -47.41 -21.97
C PRO A 40 -21.35 -47.08 -22.42
N LEU A 41 -20.55 -48.07 -22.82
CA LEU A 41 -19.18 -47.86 -23.30
C LEU A 41 -19.11 -47.41 -24.77
N ILE A 42 -20.23 -47.48 -25.50
CA ILE A 42 -20.29 -47.15 -26.92
C ILE A 42 -20.91 -45.76 -27.07
N PRO A 43 -20.24 -44.82 -27.77
CA PRO A 43 -20.81 -43.50 -28.00
C PRO A 43 -22.10 -43.60 -28.83
N PRO A 44 -23.13 -42.76 -28.54
CA PRO A 44 -24.45 -42.86 -29.13
C PRO A 44 -24.52 -42.28 -30.54
N VAL A 45 -23.83 -42.94 -31.49
CA VAL A 45 -23.77 -42.52 -32.88
C VAL A 45 -24.47 -43.55 -33.78
N PRO A 46 -25.49 -43.16 -34.58
CA PRO A 46 -26.23 -44.13 -35.40
C PRO A 46 -25.40 -44.67 -36.57
N ASN A 47 -24.55 -43.84 -37.18
CA ASN A 47 -23.64 -44.20 -38.28
C ASN A 47 -22.37 -43.34 -38.21
N ALA A 48 -21.24 -43.80 -38.74
CA ALA A 48 -19.99 -43.00 -38.76
C ALA A 48 -20.13 -41.62 -39.44
N SER A 49 -21.10 -41.46 -40.34
CA SER A 49 -21.43 -40.18 -41.00
C SER A 49 -22.14 -39.16 -40.08
N ALA A 50 -22.60 -39.57 -38.89
CA ALA A 50 -23.27 -38.71 -37.93
C ALA A 50 -22.30 -38.09 -36.90
N LEU A 51 -21.00 -38.39 -37.00
CA LEU A 51 -19.95 -37.68 -36.26
C LEU A 51 -19.77 -36.25 -36.82
N PRO A 52 -19.40 -35.26 -35.99
CA PRO A 52 -19.10 -35.35 -34.55
C PRO A 52 -20.35 -35.31 -33.65
N ILE A 53 -20.24 -35.89 -32.45
CA ILE A 53 -21.22 -35.72 -31.37
C ILE A 53 -21.17 -34.28 -30.89
N VAL A 54 -22.33 -33.63 -30.83
CA VAL A 54 -22.44 -32.26 -30.32
C VAL A 54 -22.88 -32.31 -28.86
N VAL A 55 -22.01 -31.86 -27.97
CA VAL A 55 -22.34 -31.67 -26.55
C VAL A 55 -22.48 -30.18 -26.29
N ARG A 56 -23.66 -29.75 -25.87
CA ARG A 56 -23.91 -28.37 -25.49
C ARG A 56 -23.51 -28.18 -24.03
N VAL A 57 -22.63 -27.22 -23.80
CA VAL A 57 -22.03 -26.93 -22.50
C VAL A 57 -22.42 -25.53 -22.06
N SER A 58 -22.96 -25.42 -20.86
CA SER A 58 -23.09 -24.14 -20.17
C SER A 58 -22.51 -24.24 -18.76
N LEU A 59 -21.92 -23.15 -18.31
CA LEU A 59 -21.33 -23.05 -16.99
C LEU A 59 -22.10 -22.01 -16.18
N GLN A 60 -22.54 -22.39 -14.99
CA GLN A 60 -23.14 -21.49 -14.03
C GLN A 60 -22.21 -21.36 -12.83
N LEU A 61 -21.85 -20.13 -12.48
CA LEU A 61 -20.98 -19.86 -11.33
C LEU A 61 -21.82 -19.53 -10.10
N VAL A 62 -21.81 -20.43 -9.12
CA VAL A 62 -22.58 -20.28 -7.88
C VAL A 62 -21.79 -19.45 -6.86
N LEU A 63 -20.50 -19.77 -6.67
CA LEU A 63 -19.66 -19.11 -5.70
C LEU A 63 -18.18 -19.09 -6.13
N LEU A 64 -17.56 -17.92 -6.01
CA LEU A 64 -16.11 -17.78 -6.03
C LEU A 64 -15.61 -17.91 -4.59
N ILE A 65 -15.05 -19.08 -4.25
CA ILE A 65 -14.71 -19.44 -2.88
C ILE A 65 -13.45 -18.69 -2.45
N ASP A 66 -12.38 -18.84 -3.22
CA ASP A 66 -11.09 -18.27 -2.91
C ASP A 66 -10.22 -18.15 -4.17
N VAL A 67 -9.32 -17.17 -4.17
CA VAL A 67 -8.28 -17.00 -5.19
C VAL A 67 -6.97 -16.86 -4.44
N ASN A 68 -6.23 -17.96 -4.36
CA ASN A 68 -4.98 -18.02 -3.62
C ASN A 68 -3.86 -17.49 -4.51
N GLU A 69 -3.40 -16.27 -4.24
CA GLU A 69 -2.38 -15.61 -5.06
C GLU A 69 -1.00 -16.21 -4.90
N LYS A 70 -0.72 -16.84 -3.75
CA LYS A 70 0.57 -17.48 -3.47
C LYS A 70 0.71 -18.79 -4.23
N ASP A 71 -0.33 -19.61 -4.22
CA ASP A 71 -0.34 -20.93 -4.87
C ASP A 71 -0.80 -20.85 -6.34
N GLN A 72 -1.25 -19.67 -6.80
CA GLN A 72 -1.74 -19.43 -8.17
C GLN A 72 -2.93 -20.31 -8.55
N VAL A 73 -3.89 -20.45 -7.62
CA VAL A 73 -5.07 -21.31 -7.79
C VAL A 73 -6.35 -20.54 -7.49
N MET A 74 -7.32 -20.67 -8.41
CA MET A 74 -8.69 -20.17 -8.23
C MET A 74 -9.63 -21.33 -7.88
N HIS A 75 -10.37 -21.18 -6.77
CA HIS A 75 -11.36 -22.14 -6.26
C HIS A 75 -12.78 -21.65 -6.55
N THR A 76 -13.54 -22.44 -7.30
CA THR A 76 -14.91 -22.09 -7.72
C THR A 76 -15.89 -23.23 -7.45
N ASN A 77 -17.10 -22.87 -7.06
CA ASN A 77 -18.26 -23.76 -7.07
C ASN A 77 -19.10 -23.44 -8.30
N VAL A 78 -19.19 -24.41 -9.20
CA VAL A 78 -19.88 -24.25 -10.48
C VAL A 78 -20.80 -25.43 -10.73
N TRP A 79 -21.85 -25.18 -11.50
CA TRP A 79 -22.67 -26.22 -12.11
C TRP A 79 -22.33 -26.29 -13.59
N LEU A 80 -21.83 -27.43 -14.01
CA LEU A 80 -21.53 -27.70 -15.41
C LEU A 80 -22.74 -28.39 -16.02
N THR A 81 -23.46 -27.70 -16.89
CA THR A 81 -24.61 -28.28 -17.60
C THR A 81 -24.13 -28.87 -18.90
N LEU A 82 -24.35 -30.17 -19.07
CA LEU A 82 -24.02 -30.92 -20.27
C LEU A 82 -25.31 -31.46 -20.87
N VAL A 83 -25.53 -31.13 -22.14
CA VAL A 83 -26.68 -31.61 -22.92
C VAL A 83 -26.17 -32.28 -24.18
N TRP A 84 -26.52 -33.55 -24.37
CA TRP A 84 -26.25 -34.29 -25.60
C TRP A 84 -27.50 -35.08 -26.00
N GLN A 85 -27.47 -35.66 -27.19
CA GLN A 85 -28.59 -36.44 -27.69
C GLN A 85 -28.18 -37.90 -27.89
N ASP A 86 -28.94 -38.83 -27.32
CA ASP A 86 -28.80 -40.26 -27.53
C ASP A 86 -30.01 -40.80 -28.29
N PHE A 87 -29.76 -41.32 -29.49
CA PHE A 87 -30.82 -41.85 -30.35
C PHE A 87 -31.44 -43.16 -29.82
N GLN A 88 -30.72 -43.91 -28.97
CA GLN A 88 -31.20 -45.16 -28.37
C GLN A 88 -32.15 -44.89 -27.19
N MET A 89 -32.02 -43.72 -26.56
CA MET A 89 -32.79 -43.32 -25.38
C MET A 89 -34.12 -42.62 -25.72
N ARG A 90 -34.76 -43.02 -26.83
CA ARG A 90 -36.02 -42.43 -27.30
C ARG A 90 -37.19 -43.37 -27.03
N TRP A 91 -38.30 -42.81 -26.54
CA TRP A 91 -39.56 -43.56 -26.39
C TRP A 91 -40.76 -42.68 -26.71
N ASN A 92 -41.90 -43.31 -26.96
CA ASN A 92 -43.15 -42.58 -27.13
C ASN A 92 -43.89 -42.51 -25.78
N PRO A 93 -44.10 -41.31 -25.19
CA PRO A 93 -44.78 -41.16 -23.91
C PRO A 93 -46.16 -41.83 -23.86
N THR A 94 -46.89 -41.88 -24.99
CA THR A 94 -48.24 -42.49 -25.02
C THR A 94 -48.23 -43.98 -24.70
N ASN A 95 -47.11 -44.67 -24.93
CA ASN A 95 -47.00 -46.11 -24.70
C ASN A 95 -46.68 -46.45 -23.24
N TYR A 96 -46.20 -45.49 -22.45
CA TYR A 96 -45.68 -45.68 -21.09
C TYR A 96 -46.34 -44.70 -20.11
N GLY A 97 -47.67 -44.60 -20.15
CA GLY A 97 -48.43 -43.81 -19.17
C GLY A 97 -48.19 -42.28 -19.22
N GLY A 98 -47.68 -41.74 -20.33
CA GLY A 98 -47.41 -40.31 -20.49
C GLY A 98 -46.08 -39.85 -19.88
N ILE A 99 -45.17 -40.77 -19.54
CA ILE A 99 -43.86 -40.43 -18.98
C ILE A 99 -43.04 -39.67 -20.03
N SER A 100 -42.69 -38.42 -19.74
CA SER A 100 -41.91 -37.54 -20.61
C SER A 100 -40.42 -37.49 -20.26
N GLN A 101 -40.06 -37.84 -19.03
CA GLN A 101 -38.68 -37.81 -18.53
C GLN A 101 -38.45 -38.92 -17.51
N ILE A 102 -37.24 -39.45 -17.46
CA ILE A 102 -36.78 -40.44 -16.46
C ILE A 102 -35.43 -40.01 -15.88
N ARG A 103 -35.07 -40.56 -14.71
CA ARG A 103 -33.79 -40.28 -14.04
C ARG A 103 -32.99 -41.56 -13.89
N VAL A 104 -31.74 -41.53 -14.35
CA VAL A 104 -30.87 -42.71 -14.37
C VAL A 104 -29.50 -42.38 -13.79
N SER A 105 -28.90 -43.35 -13.09
CA SER A 105 -27.51 -43.24 -12.62
C SER A 105 -26.56 -43.03 -13.81
N PRO A 106 -25.56 -42.14 -13.71
CA PRO A 106 -24.61 -41.87 -14.81
C PRO A 106 -23.84 -43.13 -15.26
N ASP A 107 -23.59 -44.09 -14.36
CA ASP A 107 -22.84 -45.32 -14.68
C ASP A 107 -23.57 -46.28 -15.64
N LYS A 108 -24.87 -46.07 -15.87
CA LYS A 108 -25.71 -46.93 -16.74
C LYS A 108 -25.88 -46.36 -18.15
N VAL A 109 -25.46 -45.12 -18.37
CA VAL A 109 -25.61 -44.41 -19.65
C VAL A 109 -24.24 -44.03 -20.20
N TRP A 110 -24.11 -43.85 -21.50
CA TRP A 110 -22.91 -43.23 -22.05
C TRP A 110 -22.84 -41.77 -21.58
N LEU A 111 -21.66 -41.35 -21.13
CA LEU A 111 -21.41 -40.03 -20.59
C LEU A 111 -20.20 -39.40 -21.27
N PRO A 112 -20.28 -38.15 -21.75
CA PRO A 112 -19.11 -37.45 -22.29
C PRO A 112 -18.13 -37.12 -21.16
N ASP A 113 -16.85 -37.39 -21.40
CA ASP A 113 -15.74 -37.23 -20.45
C ASP A 113 -15.18 -35.80 -20.43
N ILE A 114 -16.06 -34.84 -20.12
CA ILE A 114 -15.67 -33.43 -20.07
C ILE A 114 -14.94 -33.13 -18.76
N VAL A 115 -13.65 -32.79 -18.88
CA VAL A 115 -12.76 -32.55 -17.73
C VAL A 115 -12.15 -31.15 -17.78
N LEU A 116 -11.70 -30.67 -16.62
CA LEU A 116 -10.94 -29.43 -16.48
C LEU A 116 -9.45 -29.69 -16.78
N PHE A 117 -8.93 -29.09 -17.85
CA PHE A 117 -7.53 -29.30 -18.29
C PHE A 117 -6.50 -28.55 -17.44
N ASN A 118 -6.81 -27.31 -17.03
CA ASN A 118 -5.93 -26.50 -16.18
C ASN A 118 -6.21 -26.73 -14.69
N ASN A 119 -6.39 -27.99 -14.30
CA ASN A 119 -6.63 -28.39 -12.92
C ASN A 119 -5.34 -28.35 -12.08
N ALA A 120 -5.41 -27.79 -10.88
CA ALA A 120 -4.29 -27.68 -9.94
C ALA A 120 -4.25 -28.80 -8.87
N ASP A 121 -5.35 -29.54 -8.64
CA ASP A 121 -5.49 -30.52 -7.54
C ASP A 121 -5.12 -31.96 -7.94
N GLY A 122 -5.01 -32.22 -9.25
CA GLY A 122 -4.75 -33.57 -9.79
C GLY A 122 -5.95 -34.52 -9.75
N ASN A 123 -7.08 -34.14 -9.15
CA ASN A 123 -8.35 -34.88 -9.22
C ASN A 123 -9.25 -34.31 -10.32
N PHE A 124 -9.49 -35.07 -11.37
CA PHE A 124 -10.25 -34.65 -12.56
C PHE A 124 -11.73 -35.07 -12.51
N GLU A 125 -12.12 -35.89 -11.53
CA GLU A 125 -13.50 -36.36 -11.38
C GLU A 125 -14.38 -35.28 -10.73
N VAL A 126 -15.66 -35.25 -11.13
CA VAL A 126 -16.67 -34.36 -10.52
C VAL A 126 -16.94 -34.77 -9.08
N SER A 127 -17.15 -33.77 -8.21
CA SER A 127 -17.31 -33.99 -6.76
C SER A 127 -18.56 -34.81 -6.39
N PHE A 128 -19.58 -34.79 -7.24
CA PHE A 128 -20.82 -35.54 -7.04
C PHE A 128 -21.39 -36.02 -8.38
N MET A 129 -21.50 -37.34 -8.56
CA MET A 129 -22.11 -37.96 -9.73
C MET A 129 -23.63 -38.02 -9.56
N CYS A 130 -24.32 -36.94 -9.93
CA CYS A 130 -25.77 -36.89 -9.91
C CYS A 130 -26.40 -37.72 -11.04
N ASN A 131 -27.68 -38.07 -10.88
CA ASN A 131 -28.45 -38.75 -11.92
C ASN A 131 -28.56 -37.88 -13.19
N VAL A 132 -28.55 -38.54 -14.34
CA VAL A 132 -28.84 -37.94 -15.65
C VAL A 132 -30.36 -37.91 -15.83
N VAL A 133 -30.88 -36.78 -16.31
CA VAL A 133 -32.28 -36.64 -16.71
C VAL A 133 -32.37 -36.93 -18.20
N ILE A 134 -33.18 -37.91 -18.58
CA ILE A 134 -33.40 -38.29 -19.96
C ILE A 134 -34.79 -37.83 -20.36
N GLU A 135 -34.91 -37.10 -21.46
CA GLU A 135 -36.19 -36.71 -22.06
C GLU A 135 -36.62 -37.72 -23.13
N SER A 136 -37.94 -37.85 -23.34
CA SER A 136 -38.51 -38.82 -24.30
C SER A 136 -38.04 -38.66 -25.75
N ASN A 137 -37.56 -37.47 -26.12
CA ASN A 137 -36.97 -37.17 -27.43
C ASN A 137 -35.51 -37.66 -27.58
N GLY A 138 -34.92 -38.23 -26.52
CA GLY A 138 -33.53 -38.69 -26.45
C GLY A 138 -32.53 -37.63 -26.02
N ASP A 139 -32.99 -36.45 -25.57
CA ASP A 139 -32.10 -35.45 -25.02
C ASP A 139 -31.70 -35.84 -23.59
N MET A 140 -30.40 -35.77 -23.34
CA MET A 140 -29.75 -36.21 -22.11
C MET A 140 -29.22 -34.96 -21.41
N LEU A 141 -29.67 -34.70 -20.19
CA LEU A 141 -29.26 -33.56 -19.36
C LEU A 141 -28.52 -34.06 -18.12
N TRP A 142 -27.28 -33.60 -17.95
CA TRP A 142 -26.48 -33.89 -16.77
C TRP A 142 -25.88 -32.61 -16.19
N VAL A 143 -26.10 -32.38 -14.90
CA VAL A 143 -25.70 -31.14 -14.20
C VAL A 143 -25.02 -31.47 -12.88
N PRO A 144 -23.79 -32.03 -12.89
CA PRO A 144 -23.05 -32.32 -11.68
C PRO A 144 -22.60 -31.01 -10.99
N PRO A 145 -22.84 -30.86 -9.69
CA PRO A 145 -22.21 -29.80 -8.91
C PRO A 145 -20.74 -30.15 -8.67
N ALA A 146 -19.84 -29.21 -8.96
CA ALA A 146 -18.40 -29.45 -8.85
C ALA A 146 -17.67 -28.28 -8.18
N LEU A 147 -16.69 -28.64 -7.33
CA LEU A 147 -15.70 -27.72 -6.81
C LEU A 147 -14.42 -27.82 -7.63
N TYR A 148 -14.15 -26.82 -8.47
CA TYR A 148 -12.95 -26.81 -9.30
C TYR A 148 -11.85 -25.94 -8.70
N LYS A 149 -10.63 -26.50 -8.71
CA LYS A 149 -9.39 -25.79 -8.44
C LYS A 149 -8.62 -25.63 -9.74
N SER A 150 -8.65 -24.43 -10.30
CA SER A 150 -7.99 -24.13 -11.57
C SER A 150 -6.70 -23.36 -11.36
N SER A 151 -5.67 -23.69 -12.14
CA SER A 151 -4.45 -22.91 -12.21
C SER A 151 -4.74 -21.57 -12.89
N CYS A 152 -4.42 -20.48 -12.20
CA CYS A 152 -4.58 -19.12 -12.69
C CYS A 152 -3.32 -18.30 -12.37
N ILE A 153 -2.70 -17.75 -13.42
CA ILE A 153 -1.53 -16.89 -13.26
C ILE A 153 -2.02 -15.52 -12.78
N ILE A 154 -1.54 -15.10 -11.60
CA ILE A 154 -1.91 -13.83 -10.96
C ILE A 154 -0.82 -12.79 -11.24
N ASP A 155 -1.21 -11.64 -11.77
CA ASP A 155 -0.31 -10.50 -11.94
C ASP A 155 -0.46 -9.52 -10.78
N VAL A 156 0.61 -9.37 -10.00
CA VAL A 156 0.63 -8.55 -8.78
C VAL A 156 1.19 -7.14 -9.02
N GLU A 157 1.44 -6.73 -10.27
CA GLU A 157 2.06 -5.42 -10.57
C GLU A 157 1.29 -4.26 -9.93
N TYR A 158 -0.04 -4.22 -10.05
CA TYR A 158 -0.88 -3.11 -9.56
C TYR A 158 -1.56 -3.36 -8.22
N PHE A 159 -1.14 -4.36 -7.46
CA PHE A 159 -1.71 -4.69 -6.15
C PHE A 159 -1.79 -3.46 -5.21
N PRO A 160 -2.90 -3.21 -4.49
CA PRO A 160 -4.15 -3.98 -4.44
C PRO A 160 -5.22 -3.52 -5.45
N PHE A 161 -4.88 -2.62 -6.36
CA PHE A 161 -5.78 -2.09 -7.40
C PHE A 161 -5.65 -2.92 -8.68
N ASP A 162 -5.72 -4.24 -8.53
CA ASP A 162 -5.50 -5.21 -9.58
C ASP A 162 -6.80 -5.78 -10.14
N GLN A 163 -6.75 -6.13 -11.43
CA GLN A 163 -7.77 -6.93 -12.12
C GLN A 163 -7.10 -8.20 -12.60
N GLN A 164 -7.71 -9.34 -12.28
CA GLN A 164 -7.20 -10.65 -12.64
C GLN A 164 -8.12 -11.30 -13.68
N SER A 165 -7.52 -12.04 -14.60
CA SER A 165 -8.24 -12.81 -15.63
C SER A 165 -7.91 -14.28 -15.46
N CYS A 166 -8.75 -14.99 -14.71
CA CYS A 166 -8.63 -16.43 -14.56
C CYS A 166 -9.49 -17.14 -15.59
N TYR A 167 -9.14 -18.36 -15.95
CA TYR A 167 -9.89 -19.12 -16.94
C TYR A 167 -10.05 -20.59 -16.54
N LEU A 168 -11.15 -21.21 -16.96
CA LEU A 168 -11.45 -22.62 -16.80
C LEU A 168 -11.49 -23.26 -18.20
N ILE A 169 -10.63 -24.24 -18.45
CA ILE A 169 -10.54 -24.91 -19.77
C ILE A 169 -11.21 -26.27 -19.68
N PHE A 170 -12.37 -26.41 -20.30
CA PHE A 170 -13.07 -27.69 -20.41
C PHE A 170 -12.88 -28.32 -21.79
N GLY A 171 -12.76 -29.65 -21.81
CA GLY A 171 -12.63 -30.43 -23.04
C GLY A 171 -12.88 -31.90 -22.77
N SER A 172 -13.13 -32.67 -23.82
CA SER A 172 -13.04 -34.13 -23.72
C SER A 172 -11.58 -34.57 -23.53
N TRP A 173 -11.37 -35.63 -22.77
CA TRP A 173 -10.05 -36.23 -22.58
C TRP A 173 -9.73 -37.30 -23.63
N THR A 174 -10.73 -38.10 -24.01
CA THR A 174 -10.60 -39.27 -24.87
C THR A 174 -10.97 -39.03 -26.32
N TYR A 175 -11.85 -38.07 -26.62
CA TYR A 175 -12.35 -37.80 -27.97
C TYR A 175 -11.66 -36.60 -28.62
N ASP A 176 -11.36 -36.75 -29.91
CA ASP A 176 -10.77 -35.70 -30.74
C ASP A 176 -11.84 -34.75 -31.33
N GLU A 177 -11.39 -33.64 -31.94
CA GLU A 177 -12.26 -32.63 -32.59
C GLU A 177 -13.18 -33.17 -33.70
N LYS A 178 -12.86 -34.34 -34.26
CA LYS A 178 -13.65 -35.01 -35.31
C LYS A 178 -14.75 -35.90 -34.75
N GLU A 179 -14.62 -36.31 -33.49
CA GLU A 179 -15.52 -37.25 -32.83
C GLU A 179 -16.49 -36.51 -31.93
N LEU A 180 -16.03 -35.47 -31.24
CA LEU A 180 -16.82 -34.70 -30.29
C LEU A 180 -16.53 -33.21 -30.42
N ILE A 181 -17.59 -32.41 -30.58
CA ILE A 181 -17.53 -30.95 -30.56
C ILE A 181 -18.35 -30.39 -29.41
N LEU A 182 -17.83 -29.34 -28.80
CA LEU A 182 -18.49 -28.65 -27.72
C LEU A 182 -19.15 -27.38 -28.25
N ASP A 183 -20.48 -27.34 -28.22
CA ASP A 183 -21.27 -26.13 -28.43
C ASP A 183 -21.41 -25.40 -27.09
N TYR A 184 -21.29 -24.07 -27.06
CA TYR A 184 -21.25 -23.34 -25.79
C TYR A 184 -22.08 -22.07 -25.80
N VAL A 185 -22.55 -21.71 -24.60
CA VAL A 185 -23.16 -20.41 -24.34
C VAL A 185 -22.05 -19.37 -24.13
N LYS A 186 -22.17 -18.22 -24.80
CA LYS A 186 -21.13 -17.18 -24.84
C LYS A 186 -20.77 -16.55 -23.48
N TYR A 187 -21.63 -16.70 -22.47
CA TYR A 187 -21.43 -16.10 -21.16
C TYR A 187 -21.68 -17.14 -20.07
N ILE A 188 -20.90 -17.05 -18.99
CA ILE A 188 -21.16 -17.81 -17.77
C ILE A 188 -22.45 -17.27 -17.14
N ASP A 189 -23.33 -18.17 -16.73
CA ASP A 189 -24.54 -17.78 -16.02
C ASP A 189 -24.19 -17.37 -14.58
N LEU A 190 -24.57 -16.13 -14.23
CA LEU A 190 -24.37 -15.52 -12.92
C LEU A 190 -25.72 -15.31 -12.18
N GLY A 191 -26.83 -15.88 -12.67
CA GLY A 191 -28.17 -15.66 -12.12
C GLY A 191 -28.33 -16.04 -10.64
N GLU A 192 -27.60 -17.07 -10.19
CA GLU A 192 -27.58 -17.54 -8.80
C GLU A 192 -26.24 -17.24 -8.08
N TYR A 193 -25.42 -16.34 -8.63
CA TYR A 193 -24.11 -16.04 -8.08
C TYR A 193 -24.21 -15.33 -6.72
N SER A 194 -23.60 -15.94 -5.71
CA SER A 194 -23.41 -15.31 -4.40
C SER A 194 -22.19 -14.40 -4.42
N LYS A 195 -22.41 -13.09 -4.32
CA LYS A 195 -21.35 -12.07 -4.38
C LYS A 195 -20.28 -12.28 -3.32
N SER A 196 -19.02 -12.35 -3.74
CA SER A 196 -17.86 -12.46 -2.84
C SER A 196 -17.59 -11.16 -2.07
N SER A 197 -17.08 -11.30 -0.85
CA SER A 197 -16.67 -10.18 0.01
C SER A 197 -15.28 -9.64 -0.32
N ILE A 198 -14.51 -10.33 -1.15
CA ILE A 198 -13.10 -10.01 -1.46
C ILE A 198 -12.94 -9.58 -2.92
N TRP A 199 -13.69 -10.20 -3.82
CA TRP A 199 -13.59 -10.01 -5.27
C TRP A 199 -14.95 -9.63 -5.85
N ASP A 200 -14.94 -8.73 -6.83
CA ASP A 200 -16.09 -8.44 -7.69
C ASP A 200 -15.87 -9.06 -9.07
N ILE A 201 -16.89 -9.71 -9.60
CA ILE A 201 -16.87 -10.21 -10.99
C ILE A 201 -17.16 -9.02 -11.90
N VAL A 202 -16.20 -8.70 -12.78
CA VAL A 202 -16.32 -7.62 -13.77
C VAL A 202 -17.02 -8.15 -15.02
N ASP A 203 -16.56 -9.28 -15.54
CA ASP A 203 -17.09 -9.92 -16.73
C ASP A 203 -16.76 -11.42 -16.72
N ALA A 204 -17.53 -12.21 -17.47
CA ALA A 204 -17.41 -13.66 -17.49
C ALA A 204 -17.70 -14.29 -18.87
N PRO A 205 -16.92 -13.97 -19.93
CA PRO A 205 -17.16 -14.47 -21.28
C PRO A 205 -16.61 -15.89 -21.48
N ALA A 206 -17.20 -16.62 -22.42
CA ALA A 206 -16.72 -17.91 -22.91
C ALA A 206 -16.17 -17.76 -24.33
N GLU A 207 -15.02 -18.37 -24.58
CA GLU A 207 -14.34 -18.36 -25.88
C GLU A 207 -13.91 -19.78 -26.26
N LEU A 208 -13.82 -20.06 -27.56
CA LEU A 208 -13.26 -21.31 -28.03
C LEU A 208 -11.73 -21.26 -27.88
N ALA A 209 -11.13 -22.25 -27.24
CA ALA A 209 -9.69 -22.33 -27.09
C ALA A 209 -9.00 -22.58 -28.44
N GLN A 210 -7.70 -22.27 -28.54
CA GLN A 210 -6.91 -22.31 -29.79
C GLN A 210 -6.91 -23.68 -30.52
N GLN A 211 -7.28 -24.77 -29.83
CA GLN A 211 -7.60 -26.08 -30.41
C GLN A 211 -9.12 -26.24 -30.33
N ARG A 212 -9.82 -26.32 -31.47
CA ARG A 212 -11.29 -26.20 -31.61
C ARG A 212 -12.15 -27.24 -30.85
N SER A 213 -11.55 -28.08 -30.02
CA SER A 213 -12.21 -29.08 -29.16
C SER A 213 -12.30 -28.68 -27.68
N ARG A 214 -11.82 -27.49 -27.29
CA ARG A 214 -11.85 -27.02 -25.89
C ARG A 214 -12.54 -25.66 -25.76
N ILE A 215 -13.28 -25.49 -24.67
CA ILE A 215 -13.94 -24.23 -24.31
C ILE A 215 -13.17 -23.59 -23.16
N GLN A 216 -12.93 -22.30 -23.26
CA GLN A 216 -12.30 -21.49 -22.23
C GLN A 216 -13.35 -20.53 -21.65
N PHE A 217 -13.70 -20.72 -20.39
CA PHE A 217 -14.54 -19.78 -19.64
C PHE A 217 -13.65 -18.81 -18.88
N ASN A 218 -13.66 -17.54 -19.26
CA ASN A 218 -12.90 -16.49 -18.61
C ASN A 218 -13.72 -15.91 -17.45
N VAL A 219 -13.10 -15.77 -16.29
CA VAL A 219 -13.65 -15.12 -15.10
C VAL A 219 -12.76 -13.93 -14.80
N ILE A 220 -13.23 -12.73 -15.15
CA ILE A 220 -12.52 -11.48 -14.94
C ILE A 220 -12.97 -10.89 -13.61
N ILE A 221 -12.04 -10.80 -12.66
CA ILE A 221 -12.32 -10.38 -11.28
C ILE A 221 -11.51 -9.14 -10.90
N ARG A 222 -12.10 -8.29 -10.07
CA ARG A 222 -11.47 -7.09 -9.50
C ARG A 222 -11.46 -7.17 -7.99
N ARG A 223 -10.34 -6.80 -7.38
CA ARG A 223 -10.18 -6.84 -5.92
C ARG A 223 -10.94 -5.70 -5.23
N LYS A 224 -11.57 -6.00 -4.10
CA LYS A 224 -12.06 -4.98 -3.15
C LYS A 224 -10.89 -4.41 -2.34
N THR A 225 -10.57 -3.14 -2.57
CA THR A 225 -9.31 -2.54 -2.12
C THR A 225 -9.37 -1.92 -0.72
N LEU A 226 -10.56 -1.78 -0.13
CA LEU A 226 -10.78 -1.04 1.11
C LEU A 226 -9.93 -1.57 2.27
N PHE A 227 -9.92 -2.89 2.47
CA PHE A 227 -9.14 -3.53 3.53
C PHE A 227 -7.65 -3.19 3.44
N TYR A 228 -7.05 -3.36 2.25
CA TYR A 228 -5.64 -3.07 2.03
C TYR A 228 -5.34 -1.57 2.08
N THR A 229 -6.27 -0.72 1.66
CA THR A 229 -6.12 0.73 1.74
C THR A 229 -6.02 1.19 3.20
N VAL A 230 -6.91 0.69 4.07
CA VAL A 230 -6.94 1.06 5.49
C VAL A 230 -5.77 0.45 6.28
N VAL A 231 -5.41 -0.80 6.00
CA VAL A 231 -4.40 -1.53 6.78
C VAL A 231 -2.97 -1.30 6.29
N LEU A 232 -2.77 -1.08 4.99
CA LEU A 232 -1.43 -0.91 4.41
C LEU A 232 -1.16 0.55 3.98
N ILE A 233 -2.04 1.14 3.17
CA ILE A 233 -1.75 2.44 2.55
C ILE A 233 -1.76 3.58 3.59
N ILE A 234 -2.83 3.68 4.38
CA ILE A 234 -2.98 4.75 5.38
C ILE A 234 -1.81 4.76 6.39
N PRO A 235 -1.44 3.64 7.04
CA PRO A 235 -0.30 3.63 7.95
C PRO A 235 1.03 3.99 7.28
N THR A 236 1.26 3.56 6.03
CA THR A 236 2.47 3.91 5.28
C THR A 236 2.60 5.42 5.06
N VAL A 237 1.50 6.05 4.63
CA VAL A 237 1.45 7.50 4.40
C VAL A 237 1.65 8.26 5.71
N LEU A 238 0.99 7.84 6.79
CA LEU A 238 1.17 8.43 8.12
C LEU A 238 2.61 8.30 8.62
N MET A 239 3.24 7.14 8.43
CA MET A 239 4.64 6.92 8.81
C MET A 239 5.60 7.82 8.02
N ALA A 240 5.34 8.05 6.73
CA ALA A 240 6.12 8.98 5.93
C ALA A 240 5.96 10.45 6.41
N PHE A 241 4.77 10.84 6.87
CA PHE A 241 4.57 12.14 7.51
C PHE A 241 5.28 12.26 8.87
N LEU A 242 5.26 11.20 9.69
CA LEU A 242 5.95 11.17 10.98
C LEU A 242 7.47 11.29 10.81
N SER A 243 8.07 10.68 9.80
CA SER A 243 9.51 10.83 9.55
C SER A 243 9.89 12.23 9.09
N MET A 244 9.03 12.92 8.34
CA MET A 244 9.23 14.34 8.03
C MET A 244 9.09 15.24 9.26
N ALA A 245 8.18 14.92 10.18
CA ALA A 245 7.98 15.70 11.41
C ALA A 245 9.25 15.77 12.29
N VAL A 246 10.16 14.79 12.20
CA VAL A 246 11.46 14.78 12.88
C VAL A 246 12.31 16.01 12.50
N PHE A 247 12.27 16.45 11.24
CA PHE A 247 13.00 17.63 10.78
C PHE A 247 12.34 18.95 11.18
N PHE A 248 11.05 18.93 11.55
CA PHE A 248 10.34 20.11 12.02
C PHE A 248 10.68 20.43 13.49
N LEU A 249 10.99 19.40 14.29
CA LEU A 249 11.29 19.56 15.70
C LEU A 249 12.72 20.13 15.90
N PRO A 250 12.87 21.18 16.74
CA PRO A 250 14.19 21.75 17.02
C PRO A 250 15.07 20.76 17.79
N THR A 251 16.35 20.73 17.45
CA THR A 251 17.39 19.92 18.12
C THR A 251 17.68 20.35 19.56
N ASP A 252 17.21 21.53 19.96
CA ASP A 252 17.28 22.03 21.34
C ASP A 252 16.44 21.15 22.30
N SER A 253 15.40 20.49 21.78
CA SER A 253 14.55 19.56 22.53
C SER A 253 15.12 18.15 22.49
N THR A 254 15.29 17.52 23.65
CA THR A 254 15.68 16.11 23.78
C THR A 254 14.70 15.15 23.11
N GLU A 255 13.44 15.58 22.96
CA GLU A 255 12.35 14.83 22.31
C GLU A 255 12.64 14.46 20.85
N LYS A 256 13.52 15.20 20.14
CA LYS A 256 13.87 14.88 18.75
C LYS A 256 14.55 13.52 18.62
N ILE A 257 15.44 13.20 19.55
CA ILE A 257 16.17 11.93 19.55
C ILE A 257 15.20 10.78 19.86
N THR A 258 14.34 10.96 20.86
CA THR A 258 13.31 9.98 21.24
C THR A 258 12.37 9.69 20.07
N LEU A 259 11.83 10.72 19.42
CA LEU A 259 10.96 10.57 18.25
C LEU A 259 11.67 9.81 17.11
N THR A 260 12.94 10.13 16.86
CA THR A 260 13.74 9.45 15.81
C THR A 260 13.88 7.95 16.07
N ILE A 261 14.16 7.57 17.33
CA ILE A 261 14.30 6.16 17.73
C ILE A 261 12.95 5.43 17.65
N SER A 262 11.87 6.05 18.13
CA SER A 262 10.52 5.48 18.05
C SER A 262 10.07 5.27 16.60
N VAL A 263 10.32 6.23 15.71
CA VAL A 263 10.01 6.10 14.28
C VAL A 263 10.81 4.98 13.63
N LEU A 264 12.11 4.84 13.93
CA LEU A 264 12.94 3.72 13.45
C LEU A 264 12.34 2.36 13.84
N LEU A 265 11.97 2.19 15.12
CA LEU A 265 11.40 0.93 15.62
C LEU A 265 10.07 0.61 14.92
N SER A 266 9.18 1.59 14.81
CA SER A 266 7.88 1.44 14.14
C SER A 266 8.01 1.05 12.67
N ILE A 267 9.01 1.57 11.95
CA ILE A 267 9.27 1.21 10.55
C ILE A 267 9.68 -0.25 10.41
N VAL A 268 10.56 -0.74 11.29
CA VAL A 268 11.01 -2.15 11.25
C VAL A 268 9.82 -3.08 11.52
N VAL A 269 8.99 -2.78 12.52
CA VAL A 269 7.79 -3.57 12.82
C VAL A 269 6.81 -3.57 11.65
N PHE A 270 6.57 -2.40 11.05
CA PHE A 270 5.68 -2.29 9.90
C PHE A 270 6.19 -3.09 8.69
N LEU A 271 7.50 -3.07 8.43
CA LEU A 271 8.12 -3.86 7.37
C LEU A 271 7.94 -5.37 7.58
N LEU A 272 8.11 -5.85 8.81
CA LEU A 272 7.89 -7.25 9.17
C LEU A 272 6.42 -7.69 9.01
N LEU A 273 5.46 -6.77 9.20
CA LEU A 273 4.04 -7.03 8.97
C LEU A 273 3.74 -7.09 7.47
N VAL A 274 4.24 -6.13 6.70
CA VAL A 274 4.09 -6.06 5.24
C VAL A 274 4.66 -7.30 4.56
N SER A 275 5.84 -7.79 4.96
CA SER A 275 6.47 -8.97 4.36
C SER A 275 5.70 -10.26 4.58
N LYS A 276 4.75 -10.28 5.52
CA LYS A 276 3.85 -11.42 5.74
C LYS A 276 2.57 -11.36 4.89
N ILE A 277 2.17 -10.16 4.46
CA ILE A 277 0.93 -9.94 3.71
C ILE A 277 1.20 -10.01 2.20
N LEU A 278 2.35 -9.50 1.75
CA LEU A 278 2.76 -9.60 0.35
C LEU A 278 3.25 -11.03 0.06
N PRO A 279 2.72 -11.71 -0.97
CA PRO A 279 3.21 -13.02 -1.35
C PRO A 279 4.67 -12.91 -1.83
N PRO A 280 5.53 -13.91 -1.56
CA PRO A 280 6.91 -13.93 -2.05
C PRO A 280 6.92 -14.28 -3.55
N THR A 281 6.61 -13.31 -4.41
CA THR A 281 6.64 -13.47 -5.86
C THR A 281 7.93 -12.89 -6.44
N SER A 282 8.66 -13.68 -7.23
CA SER A 282 9.92 -13.26 -7.87
C SER A 282 9.75 -12.71 -9.29
N SER A 283 8.59 -12.94 -9.92
CA SER A 283 8.38 -12.61 -11.35
C SER A 283 8.21 -11.11 -11.60
N THR A 284 7.38 -10.44 -10.80
CA THR A 284 7.15 -8.99 -10.87
C THR A 284 7.06 -8.43 -9.45
N ILE A 285 7.74 -7.30 -9.20
CA ILE A 285 7.67 -6.60 -7.91
C ILE A 285 6.43 -5.71 -7.93
N PRO A 286 5.48 -5.88 -6.98
CA PRO A 286 4.28 -5.04 -6.89
C PRO A 286 4.63 -3.55 -6.80
N LEU A 287 3.83 -2.70 -7.41
CA LEU A 287 3.97 -1.25 -7.35
C LEU A 287 3.97 -0.76 -5.89
N MET A 288 3.12 -1.35 -5.05
CA MET A 288 3.09 -1.06 -3.62
C MET A 288 4.39 -1.49 -2.91
N ALA A 289 5.00 -2.61 -3.31
CA ALA A 289 6.29 -3.02 -2.76
C ALA A 289 7.42 -2.06 -3.17
N LYS A 290 7.40 -1.54 -4.41
CA LYS A 290 8.32 -0.47 -4.86
C LYS A 290 8.14 0.80 -4.02
N TYR A 291 6.90 1.18 -3.70
CA TYR A 291 6.60 2.33 -2.83
C TYR A 291 7.14 2.14 -1.41
N LEU A 292 6.88 0.98 -0.83
CA LEU A 292 7.32 0.64 0.53
C LEU A 292 8.85 0.60 0.60
N LEU A 293 9.50 0.07 -0.42
CA LEU A 293 10.97 0.07 -0.53
C LEU A 293 11.53 1.49 -0.64
N LEU A 294 10.96 2.34 -1.51
CA LEU A 294 11.36 3.75 -1.64
C LEU A 294 11.21 4.46 -0.29
N THR A 295 10.06 4.33 0.35
CA THR A 295 9.76 4.94 1.65
C THR A 295 10.73 4.44 2.72
N PHE A 296 11.04 3.15 2.73
CA PHE A 296 12.01 2.56 3.63
C PHE A 296 13.41 3.15 3.46
N VAL A 297 13.93 3.19 2.22
CA VAL A 297 15.24 3.78 1.92
C VAL A 297 15.29 5.26 2.33
N LEU A 298 14.24 6.03 2.02
CA LEU A 298 14.15 7.43 2.43
C LEU A 298 14.18 7.60 3.95
N ASN A 299 13.46 6.74 4.68
CA ASN A 299 13.47 6.79 6.15
C ASN A 299 14.86 6.44 6.74
N VAL A 300 15.56 5.45 6.17
CA VAL A 300 16.93 5.11 6.62
C VAL A 300 17.87 6.30 6.39
N ILE A 301 17.80 6.95 5.23
CA ILE A 301 18.58 8.15 4.94
C ILE A 301 18.21 9.28 5.91
N THR A 302 16.93 9.50 6.19
CA THR A 302 16.45 10.47 7.18
C THR A 302 17.09 10.24 8.55
N ILE A 303 17.10 8.99 9.03
CA ILE A 303 17.71 8.66 10.33
C ILE A 303 19.22 8.92 10.33
N LEU A 304 19.94 8.51 9.29
CA LEU A 304 21.38 8.78 9.19
C LEU A 304 21.68 10.28 9.18
N VAL A 305 20.92 11.05 8.41
CA VAL A 305 21.10 12.50 8.28
C VAL A 305 20.73 13.21 9.58
N THR A 306 19.67 12.81 10.29
CA THR A 306 19.33 13.40 11.59
C THR A 306 20.44 13.21 12.63
N VAL A 307 21.10 12.04 12.67
CA VAL A 307 22.28 11.82 13.52
C VAL A 307 23.42 12.79 13.16
N ILE A 308 23.64 13.04 11.87
CA ILE A 308 24.64 14.02 11.40
C ILE A 308 24.24 15.44 11.83
N ILE A 309 22.97 15.83 11.71
CA ILE A 309 22.48 17.15 12.14
C ILE A 309 22.65 17.31 13.65
N ILE A 310 22.32 16.29 14.44
CA ILE A 310 22.54 16.29 15.89
C ILE A 310 24.02 16.44 16.21
N ASN A 311 24.90 15.72 15.51
CA ASN A 311 26.35 15.89 15.67
C ASN A 311 26.79 17.32 15.37
N VAL A 312 26.30 17.93 14.29
CA VAL A 312 26.60 19.31 13.91
C VAL A 312 26.06 20.31 14.93
N TYR A 313 24.87 20.08 15.47
CA TYR A 313 24.23 20.91 16.49
C TYR A 313 25.03 20.96 17.79
N PHE A 314 25.56 19.82 18.25
CA PHE A 314 26.37 19.74 19.47
C PHE A 314 27.86 20.07 19.26
N ARG A 315 28.27 20.60 18.10
CA ARG A 315 29.66 21.05 17.91
C ARG A 315 29.98 22.28 18.75
N SER A 316 31.04 22.16 19.54
CA SER A 316 31.59 23.27 20.32
C SER A 316 32.70 23.99 19.53
N PRO A 317 32.81 25.33 19.63
CA PRO A 317 33.94 26.08 19.05
C PRO A 317 35.31 25.70 19.62
N THR A 318 35.36 25.05 20.78
CA THR A 318 36.61 24.54 21.37
C THR A 318 37.13 23.28 20.67
N THR A 319 36.26 22.48 20.08
CA THR A 319 36.64 21.21 19.41
C THR A 319 36.72 21.35 17.89
N HIS A 320 35.88 22.20 17.28
CA HIS A 320 35.80 22.35 15.83
C HIS A 320 35.82 23.82 15.40
N ARG A 321 36.68 24.14 14.42
CA ARG A 321 36.67 25.45 13.74
C ARG A 321 35.79 25.37 12.50
N MET A 322 34.91 26.36 12.31
CA MET A 322 34.02 26.40 11.14
C MET A 322 34.80 26.85 9.90
N PRO A 323 34.88 26.03 8.83
CA PRO A 323 35.51 26.42 7.58
C PRO A 323 34.82 27.62 6.93
N ASN A 324 35.60 28.44 6.22
CA ASN A 324 35.09 29.65 5.56
C ASN A 324 34.03 29.35 4.50
N TRP A 325 34.11 28.21 3.83
CA TRP A 325 33.11 27.79 2.84
C TRP A 325 31.75 27.47 3.50
N ILE A 326 31.74 26.78 4.65
CA ILE A 326 30.52 26.50 5.43
C ILE A 326 29.86 27.81 5.84
N ARG A 327 30.68 28.76 6.30
CA ARG A 327 30.23 30.11 6.67
C ARG A 327 29.51 30.82 5.53
N PHE A 328 30.07 30.76 4.33
CA PHE A 328 29.49 31.41 3.16
C PHE A 328 28.18 30.74 2.73
N VAL A 329 28.20 29.41 2.54
CA VAL A 329 27.04 28.66 2.07
C VAL A 329 25.89 28.73 3.06
N PHE A 330 26.11 28.33 4.31
CA PHE A 330 25.03 28.18 5.29
C PHE A 330 24.65 29.50 5.96
N LEU A 331 25.55 30.48 6.15
CA LEU A 331 25.15 31.74 6.82
C LEU A 331 24.77 32.87 5.87
N GLN A 332 25.09 32.79 4.57
CA GLN A 332 24.84 33.90 3.62
C GLN A 332 23.95 33.50 2.44
N VAL A 333 24.12 32.30 1.88
CA VAL A 333 23.39 31.85 0.68
C VAL A 333 22.09 31.14 1.05
N MET A 334 22.16 30.08 1.86
CA MET A 334 21.03 29.23 2.21
C MET A 334 19.86 29.94 2.93
N PRO A 335 20.09 30.89 3.87
CA PRO A 335 18.99 31.59 4.52
C PRO A 335 18.17 32.44 3.56
N LYS A 336 18.80 32.99 2.51
CA LYS A 336 18.11 33.76 1.46
C LYS A 336 17.26 32.85 0.57
N PHE A 337 17.76 31.66 0.25
CA PHE A 337 17.01 30.67 -0.54
C PHE A 337 15.81 30.10 0.23
N LEU A 338 15.98 29.87 1.54
CA LEU A 338 14.95 29.30 2.43
C LEU A 338 14.06 30.38 3.10
N CYS A 339 14.16 31.65 2.68
CA CYS A 339 13.41 32.78 3.24
C CYS A 339 13.49 32.94 4.78
N MET A 340 14.62 32.58 5.38
CA MET A 340 14.83 32.72 6.83
C MET A 340 15.50 34.05 7.19
N MET A 341 14.91 34.79 8.13
CA MET A 341 15.53 35.98 8.70
C MET A 341 16.57 35.60 9.76
N ARG A 342 17.81 36.09 9.61
CA ARG A 342 18.86 35.89 10.60
C ARG A 342 18.52 36.66 11.90
N PRO A 343 18.78 36.12 13.09
CA PRO A 343 18.57 36.82 14.35
C PRO A 343 19.31 38.17 14.40
N LYS A 344 18.60 39.22 14.85
CA LYS A 344 19.04 40.64 14.85
C LYS A 344 20.39 40.90 15.56
N ALA A 345 20.85 40.00 16.43
CA ALA A 345 22.12 40.09 17.14
C ALA A 345 23.35 40.03 16.21
N ALA A 346 23.30 39.23 15.14
CA ALA A 346 24.39 39.14 14.17
C ALA A 346 24.51 40.39 13.27
N GLN A 347 23.38 41.06 13.01
CA GLN A 347 23.34 42.31 12.24
C GLN A 347 23.95 43.48 13.03
N LYS A 348 23.74 43.51 14.36
CA LYS A 348 24.40 44.47 15.27
C LYS A 348 25.93 44.36 15.23
N ARG A 349 26.50 43.18 14.95
CA ARG A 349 27.96 42.98 14.82
C ARG A 349 28.52 43.56 13.52
N ASN A 350 27.83 43.41 12.38
CA ASN A 350 28.26 44.06 11.13
C ASN A 350 28.22 45.59 11.24
N SER A 351 27.29 46.14 12.03
CA SER A 351 27.27 47.58 12.33
C SER A 351 28.32 48.00 13.37
N LYS A 352 28.64 47.17 14.37
CA LYS A 352 29.69 47.48 15.37
C LYS A 352 31.11 47.30 14.82
N ALA A 353 31.36 46.32 13.96
CA ALA A 353 32.65 46.11 13.31
C ALA A 353 33.01 47.21 12.29
N LYS A 354 32.02 47.98 11.83
CA LYS A 354 32.21 49.16 10.96
C LYS A 354 32.40 50.47 11.72
N ARG A 355 32.25 50.50 13.06
CA ARG A 355 32.58 51.69 13.84
C ARG A 355 34.09 51.67 14.14
N PRO A 356 34.85 52.72 13.79
CA PRO A 356 36.24 52.81 14.22
C PRO A 356 36.26 52.89 15.76
N LYS A 357 36.97 51.96 16.41
CA LYS A 357 37.32 52.11 17.82
C LYS A 357 38.40 53.19 17.91
N VAL A 358 38.11 54.30 18.57
CA VAL A 358 39.15 55.28 18.92
C VAL A 358 39.93 54.67 20.08
N LEU A 359 41.20 54.32 19.84
CA LEU A 359 42.13 53.95 20.91
C LEU A 359 42.63 55.25 21.54
N THR A 360 42.37 55.42 22.84
CA THR A 360 42.99 56.46 23.66
C THR A 360 44.11 55.83 24.47
N ALA A 361 45.35 56.28 24.23
CA ALA A 361 46.53 55.83 24.96
C ALA A 361 46.85 56.80 26.10
N LEU A 362 46.84 56.32 27.34
CA LEU A 362 47.27 57.09 28.51
C LEU A 362 48.74 56.74 28.82
N PRO A 363 49.68 57.69 28.80
CA PRO A 363 51.09 57.39 28.96
C PRO A 363 51.39 56.91 30.38
N GLY A 364 51.75 55.63 30.51
CA GLY A 364 52.05 54.93 31.77
C GLY A 364 50.99 53.93 32.24
N LEU A 365 49.81 53.89 31.60
CA LEU A 365 48.67 53.09 32.06
C LEU A 365 48.05 52.17 30.99
N GLY A 366 48.60 52.16 29.77
CA GLY A 366 48.13 51.29 28.69
C GLY A 366 47.07 51.92 27.78
N ASN A 367 46.55 51.11 26.87
CA ASN A 367 45.60 51.52 25.84
C ASN A 367 44.17 51.20 26.28
N PHE A 368 43.31 52.23 26.35
CA PHE A 368 41.91 52.05 26.73
C PHE A 368 40.98 52.31 25.54
N SER A 369 39.93 51.50 25.44
CA SER A 369 38.85 51.67 24.47
C SER A 369 37.84 52.68 25.01
N SER A 370 37.93 53.96 24.61
CA SER A 370 36.91 54.95 24.97
C SER A 370 35.66 54.77 24.10
N ASN A 371 34.50 54.71 24.77
CA ASN A 371 33.19 54.68 24.12
C ASN A 371 32.47 55.96 24.55
N PRO A 372 32.26 56.96 23.67
CA PRO A 372 31.67 58.22 24.06
C PRO A 372 30.16 58.02 24.27
N ALA A 373 29.78 57.62 25.47
CA ALA A 373 28.43 57.80 25.97
C ALA A 373 28.35 59.19 26.62
N PRO A 374 27.23 59.92 26.48
CA PRO A 374 27.07 61.23 27.11
C PRO A 374 27.23 61.09 28.63
N HIS A 375 28.11 61.93 29.19
CA HIS A 375 28.38 62.00 30.62
C HIS A 375 27.11 62.41 31.40
N HIS A 376 27.04 61.97 32.66
CA HIS A 376 25.93 62.18 33.59
C HIS A 376 25.53 63.68 33.70
N PRO A 377 24.23 64.02 33.74
CA PRO A 377 23.72 65.40 33.62
C PRO A 377 24.03 66.36 34.79
N LEU A 378 24.88 65.97 35.75
CA LEU A 378 25.19 66.75 36.95
C LEU A 378 26.68 67.15 37.04
N CYS A 379 27.41 67.10 35.93
CA CYS A 379 28.82 67.50 35.90
C CYS A 379 28.94 69.02 35.58
N PRO A 380 29.66 69.82 36.39
CA PRO A 380 29.70 71.29 36.24
C PRO A 380 30.51 71.80 35.03
N SER A 381 31.17 70.92 34.28
CA SER A 381 32.08 71.29 33.17
C SER A 381 31.41 71.32 31.79
N ALA A 382 30.09 71.36 31.70
CA ALA A 382 29.34 71.20 30.45
C ALA A 382 29.14 72.50 29.63
N GLU A 383 29.85 73.60 29.94
CA GLU A 383 29.50 74.92 29.39
C GLU A 383 30.37 75.43 28.23
N GLU A 384 31.29 74.64 27.68
CA GLU A 384 32.01 75.03 26.47
C GLU A 384 31.58 74.21 25.24
N LYS A 385 30.93 74.90 24.29
CA LYS A 385 30.56 74.42 22.96
C LYS A 385 31.75 73.72 22.29
N SER A 386 31.71 72.39 22.21
CA SER A 386 32.59 71.64 21.31
C SER A 386 31.90 71.45 19.97
N GLU A 387 32.42 72.16 18.98
CA GLU A 387 32.09 72.02 17.57
C GLU A 387 32.30 70.57 17.10
N VAL A 388 31.38 70.10 16.25
CA VAL A 388 31.42 68.79 15.61
C VAL A 388 32.61 68.76 14.63
N LEU A 389 33.70 68.11 15.02
CA LEU A 389 34.82 67.82 14.12
C LEU A 389 34.55 66.53 13.34
N ASP A 390 34.52 66.65 12.02
CA ASP A 390 34.36 65.57 11.05
C ASP A 390 35.41 64.46 11.23
N ALA A 391 34.95 63.23 11.45
CA ALA A 391 35.73 62.07 11.88
C ALA A 391 36.64 61.42 10.80
N ASN A 392 36.91 62.08 9.67
CA ASN A 392 37.62 61.46 8.54
C ASN A 392 39.07 61.92 8.33
N LYS A 393 39.64 62.73 9.23
CA LYS A 393 41.09 63.06 9.21
C LYS A 393 41.64 63.22 10.62
N LEU A 394 42.01 62.13 11.30
CA LEU A 394 42.84 62.22 12.51
C LEU A 394 43.72 60.97 12.73
N SER A 395 45.02 61.20 12.79
CA SER A 395 46.02 60.37 13.47
C SER A 395 45.72 60.25 14.97
N PRO A 396 46.29 59.27 15.70
CA PRO A 396 45.98 59.05 17.12
C PRO A 396 46.10 60.36 17.93
N PHE A 397 45.01 60.72 18.61
CA PHE A 397 44.93 61.91 19.45
C PHE A 397 45.70 61.63 20.75
N ILE A 398 46.90 62.20 20.87
CA ILE A 398 47.64 62.25 22.13
C ILE A 398 47.01 63.38 22.95
N ILE A 399 46.33 63.05 24.04
CA ILE A 399 45.84 64.04 25.00
C ILE A 399 47.08 64.64 25.70
N PRO A 400 47.34 65.96 25.58
CA PRO A 400 48.42 66.59 26.31
C PRO A 400 48.18 66.45 27.81
N ARG A 401 49.21 66.03 28.57
CA ARG A 401 49.16 66.06 30.04
C ARG A 401 48.97 67.52 30.49
N ASP A 402 47.94 67.79 31.28
CA ASP A 402 47.88 69.03 32.04
C ASP A 402 48.94 68.94 33.18
N PRO A 403 49.99 69.79 33.18
CA PRO A 403 51.15 69.62 34.07
C PRO A 403 50.84 69.81 35.57
N THR A 404 49.63 70.24 35.93
CA THR A 404 49.30 70.68 37.29
C THR A 404 48.53 69.65 38.12
N THR A 405 47.90 68.65 37.50
CA THR A 405 47.05 67.66 38.19
C THR A 405 47.63 66.26 38.30
N SER A 406 48.71 65.94 37.57
CA SER A 406 49.31 64.59 37.58
C SER A 406 50.06 64.22 38.88
N MET A 407 50.34 65.19 39.75
CA MET A 407 51.12 64.99 40.98
C MET A 407 50.26 64.66 42.22
N TYR A 408 48.94 64.87 42.18
CA TYR A 408 48.11 64.86 43.40
C TYR A 408 47.34 63.56 43.70
N TYR A 409 47.34 62.56 42.81
CA TYR A 409 46.72 61.26 43.09
C TYR A 409 47.47 60.11 42.41
N PRO A 410 48.58 59.60 42.98
CA PRO A 410 49.04 58.27 42.61
C PRO A 410 47.94 57.28 42.99
N LEU A 411 47.38 56.55 42.00
CA LEU A 411 46.44 55.46 42.29
C LEU A 411 47.10 54.51 43.30
N SER A 412 46.35 54.12 44.34
CA SER A 412 46.84 53.16 45.33
C SER A 412 47.12 51.81 44.64
N ALA A 413 48.05 51.01 45.16
CA ALA A 413 48.34 49.68 44.63
C ALA A 413 47.07 48.81 44.51
N GLN A 414 46.16 48.93 45.48
CA GLN A 414 44.85 48.27 45.46
C GLN A 414 43.93 48.73 44.32
N ALA A 415 44.02 50.00 43.90
CA ALA A 415 43.26 50.52 42.78
C ALA A 415 43.81 50.01 41.43
N ILE A 416 45.12 49.80 41.33
CA ILE A 416 45.76 49.17 40.16
C ILE A 416 45.36 47.69 40.06
N ASP A 417 45.46 46.94 41.17
CA ASP A 417 45.02 45.54 41.22
C ASP A 417 43.52 45.38 40.87
N ALA A 418 42.68 46.33 41.30
CA ALA A 418 41.26 46.34 40.95
C ALA A 418 41.03 46.62 39.46
N ILE A 419 41.82 47.51 38.84
CA ILE A 419 41.73 47.79 37.40
C ILE A 419 42.16 46.55 36.59
N ASP A 420 43.25 45.89 36.97
CA ASP A 420 43.72 44.66 36.32
C ASP A 420 42.68 43.52 36.46
N ALA A 421 42.04 43.39 37.62
CA ALA A 421 40.96 42.45 37.84
C ALA A 421 39.73 42.75 36.96
N ILE A 422 39.35 44.03 36.80
CA ILE A 422 38.26 44.45 35.91
C ILE A 422 38.61 44.19 34.45
N GLU A 423 39.86 44.43 34.03
CA GLU A 423 40.33 44.13 32.68
C GLU A 423 40.25 42.62 32.40
N TYR A 424 40.74 41.79 33.31
CA TYR A 424 40.62 40.33 33.20
C TYR A 424 39.16 39.86 33.11
N ILE A 425 38.26 40.38 33.96
CA ILE A 425 36.83 40.05 33.90
C ILE A 425 36.23 40.49 32.57
N THR A 426 36.58 41.67 32.07
CA THR A 426 36.09 42.21 30.80
C THR A 426 36.57 41.37 29.61
N GLU A 427 37.84 40.96 29.61
CA GLU A 427 38.39 40.06 28.60
C GLU A 427 37.74 38.68 28.65
N TYR A 428 37.53 38.14 29.85
CA TYR A 428 36.85 36.86 30.05
C TYR A 428 35.41 36.89 29.52
N ILE A 429 34.63 37.93 29.87
CA ILE A 429 33.27 38.12 29.37
C ILE A 429 33.28 38.25 27.84
N ARG A 430 34.21 39.02 27.25
CA ARG A 430 34.33 39.16 25.80
C ARG A 430 34.61 37.83 25.12
N LYS A 431 35.53 37.03 25.66
CA LYS A 431 35.88 35.72 25.12
C LYS A 431 34.73 34.71 25.26
N ASP A 432 34.00 34.73 26.37
CA ASP A 432 32.80 33.91 26.58
C ASP A 432 31.68 34.31 25.61
N GLU A 433 31.46 35.61 25.39
CA GLU A 433 30.52 36.10 24.37
C GLU A 433 30.91 35.62 22.96
N GLU A 434 32.18 35.69 22.57
CA GLU A 434 32.66 35.19 21.27
C GLU A 434 32.42 33.68 21.12
N LEU A 435 32.69 32.88 22.15
CA LEU A 435 32.43 31.43 22.14
C LEU A 435 30.93 31.12 22.07
N LYS A 436 30.08 31.86 22.80
CA LYS A 436 28.62 31.78 22.67
C LYS A 436 28.17 32.06 21.24
N MET A 437 28.69 33.11 20.61
CA MET A 437 28.36 33.44 19.22
C MET A 437 28.73 32.33 18.24
N PHE A 438 29.91 31.71 18.37
CA PHE A 438 30.31 30.62 17.48
C PHE A 438 29.43 29.38 17.65
N ARG A 439 29.03 29.07 18.89
CA ARG A 439 28.07 28.00 19.18
C ARG A 439 26.71 28.30 18.56
N ASP A 440 26.22 29.54 18.67
CA ASP A 440 24.95 29.95 18.05
C ASP A 440 25.00 29.87 16.52
N ASP A 441 26.14 30.21 15.89
CA ASP A 441 26.33 30.04 14.45
C ASP A 441 26.26 28.54 14.06
N TRP A 442 26.86 27.60 14.83
CA TRP A 442 26.74 26.15 14.58
C TRP A 442 25.30 25.63 14.75
N LYS A 443 24.59 26.08 15.80
CA LYS A 443 23.17 25.76 16.00
C LYS A 443 22.31 26.25 14.84
N TYR A 444 22.59 27.46 14.35
CA TYR A 444 21.90 28.03 13.21
C TYR A 444 22.18 27.25 11.92
N VAL A 445 23.40 26.76 11.70
CA VAL A 445 23.73 25.86 10.59
C VAL A 445 22.93 24.56 10.67
N ALA A 446 22.82 23.94 11.85
CA ALA A 446 22.02 22.73 12.05
C ALA A 446 20.53 22.97 11.75
N MET A 447 19.97 24.10 12.21
CA MET A 447 18.59 24.50 11.93
C MET A 447 18.32 24.71 10.43
N ILE A 448 19.30 25.26 9.69
CA ILE A 448 19.19 25.43 8.24
C ILE A 448 19.21 24.08 7.52
N LEU A 449 20.07 23.17 7.95
CA LEU A 449 20.13 21.81 7.43
C LEU A 449 18.79 21.09 7.63
N ASP A 450 18.21 21.16 8.84
CA ASP A 450 16.88 20.61 9.13
C ASP A 450 15.80 21.16 8.16
N ARG A 451 15.76 22.48 7.95
CA ARG A 451 14.78 23.12 7.05
C ARG A 451 14.99 22.76 5.58
N LEU A 452 16.23 22.73 5.12
CA LEU A 452 16.56 22.31 3.75
C LEU A 452 16.06 20.90 3.49
N LEU A 453 16.43 19.97 4.39
CA LEU A 453 16.11 18.57 4.26
C LEU A 453 14.61 18.34 4.36
N LEU A 454 13.91 19.07 5.23
CA LEU A 454 12.44 19.04 5.27
C LEU A 454 11.82 19.32 3.90
N TYR A 455 12.24 20.36 3.18
CA TYR A 455 11.69 20.65 1.86
C TYR A 455 12.06 19.60 0.81
N VAL A 456 13.30 19.10 0.85
CA VAL A 456 13.76 18.05 -0.07
C VAL A 456 12.96 16.75 0.15
N PHE A 457 12.87 16.28 1.38
CA PHE A 457 12.12 15.08 1.73
C PHE A 457 10.62 15.25 1.48
N PHE A 458 10.04 16.42 1.79
CA PHE A 458 8.65 16.70 1.46
C PHE A 458 8.36 16.61 -0.04
N GLY A 459 9.23 17.19 -0.87
CA GLY A 459 9.11 17.09 -2.33
C GLY A 459 9.20 15.64 -2.83
N ILE A 460 10.16 14.87 -2.31
CA ILE A 460 10.35 13.47 -2.71
C ILE A 460 9.17 12.60 -2.24
N THR A 461 8.73 12.76 -0.98
CA THR A 461 7.61 11.99 -0.43
C THR A 461 6.31 12.33 -1.14
N LEU A 462 5.99 13.62 -1.30
CA LEU A 462 4.77 14.03 -1.99
C LEU A 462 4.79 13.60 -3.47
N GLY A 463 5.90 13.82 -4.17
CA GLY A 463 6.08 13.41 -5.56
C GLY A 463 6.01 11.89 -5.73
N GLY A 464 6.62 11.13 -4.82
CA GLY A 464 6.57 9.68 -4.80
C GLY A 464 5.16 9.15 -4.56
N THR A 465 4.45 9.66 -3.55
CA THR A 465 3.07 9.26 -3.24
C THR A 465 2.13 9.58 -4.41
N ILE A 466 2.20 10.78 -4.99
CA ILE A 466 1.37 11.16 -6.14
C ILE A 466 1.71 10.31 -7.36
N GLY A 467 3.00 10.15 -7.67
CA GLY A 467 3.45 9.40 -8.84
C GLY A 467 3.03 7.93 -8.80
N ILE A 468 2.95 7.32 -7.62
CA ILE A 468 2.56 5.92 -7.45
C ILE A 468 1.04 5.76 -7.49
N LEU A 469 0.28 6.65 -6.84
CA LEU A 469 -1.19 6.64 -6.93
C LEU A 469 -1.68 6.90 -8.36
N ALA A 470 -1.01 7.79 -9.09
CA ALA A 470 -1.34 8.10 -10.48
C ALA A 470 -0.91 6.99 -11.47
N SER A 471 0.10 6.19 -11.13
CA SER A 471 0.56 5.09 -11.97
C SER A 471 -0.42 3.92 -12.03
N SER A 472 -1.36 3.78 -11.08
CA SER A 472 -2.31 2.69 -11.10
C SER A 472 -3.57 3.05 -11.91
N PRO A 473 -3.91 2.27 -12.96
CA PRO A 473 -5.01 2.61 -13.87
C PRO A 473 -6.40 2.52 -13.23
N TYR A 474 -6.56 1.72 -12.17
CA TYR A 474 -7.85 1.41 -11.55
C TYR A 474 -8.11 2.13 -10.23
N VAL A 475 -7.26 3.08 -9.82
CA VAL A 475 -7.46 3.84 -8.58
C VAL A 475 -8.75 4.69 -8.62
N PHE A 476 -9.11 5.20 -9.81
CA PHE A 476 -10.29 6.07 -9.98
C PHE A 476 -11.47 5.40 -10.69
N SER A 477 -11.35 4.14 -11.10
CA SER A 477 -12.47 3.40 -11.66
C SER A 477 -13.33 2.90 -10.50
N SER A 478 -14.33 3.70 -10.12
CA SER A 478 -15.39 3.31 -9.17
C SER A 478 -16.37 2.33 -9.80
#